data_AF-A0A7L5RZK2-F1
#
_entry.id   AF-A0A7L5RZK2-F1
#
_cell.length_a   1.000
_cell.length_b   1.000
_cell.length_c   1.000
_cell.angle_alpha   90.00
_cell.angle_beta   90.00
_cell.angle_gamma   90.00
#
_symmetry.space_group_name_H-M   'P 1'
#
loop_
_entity.id
_entity.type
_entity.pdbx_description
1 polymer ?
#
loop_
_entity_poly.entity_id
_entity_poly.type
_entity_poly.pdbx_seq_one_letter_code
_entity_poly.pdbx_strand_id
1 'polypeptide(L)'
;MIAWKNLRKSPVFSKIHNEWSALLDDNTRKEQDYQIFLREHAGFFFSRKNDISGDQLVLEKISLGSDYITDFVNINGNRSYGFEYTFIEIESPHDEIYTRSGKQTSDLSGALEQVRDWKRWIAANTDTAKRLFPSKRFLITGVPSIRYMVVIGRRNSSQDEIEKRNQIFRDEGIEIRSFDYLTDILRARDFHSHIWISNDFSFISEADNNDFANPFYTAISDATWRAMLKKFLQNYSHMVGQNMAVIIESRKYNKQRENEFLEWVAMDSDRNSIDAWEKELLKYT
;
A
#
# COMPACT_ATOMS: atom_id res chain seq x y z
N MET A 1 3.84 12.24 20.91
CA MET A 1 4.58 11.37 19.97
C MET A 1 4.58 9.95 20.51
N ILE A 2 4.50 8.97 19.61
CA ILE A 2 4.33 7.56 19.90
C ILE A 2 5.49 6.76 19.31
N ALA A 3 6.08 5.85 20.09
CA ALA A 3 7.14 4.97 19.62
C ALA A 3 6.58 3.78 18.84
N TRP A 4 6.17 4.02 17.58
CA TRP A 4 5.59 3.00 16.69
C TRP A 4 6.49 1.77 16.49
N LYS A 5 7.82 1.92 16.66
CA LYS A 5 8.79 0.81 16.63
C LYS A 5 8.47 -0.36 17.56
N ASN A 6 7.76 -0.11 18.65
CA ASN A 6 7.41 -1.14 19.61
C ASN A 6 6.16 -1.94 19.20
N LEU A 7 5.48 -1.56 18.12
CA LEU A 7 4.29 -2.26 17.63
C LEU A 7 4.52 -3.75 17.40
N ARG A 8 5.65 -4.13 16.81
CA ARG A 8 5.98 -5.54 16.54
C ARG A 8 6.06 -6.41 17.81
N LYS A 9 6.36 -5.80 18.96
CA LYS A 9 6.44 -6.45 20.27
C LYS A 9 5.09 -6.45 21.02
N SER A 10 4.10 -5.73 20.49
CA SER A 10 2.82 -5.56 21.15
C SER A 10 1.87 -6.75 20.92
N PRO A 11 0.95 -7.01 21.87
CA PRO A 11 -0.14 -7.97 21.66
C PRO A 11 -1.02 -7.64 20.46
N VAL A 12 -1.14 -6.35 20.09
CA VAL A 12 -1.96 -5.90 18.96
C VAL A 12 -1.41 -6.42 17.64
N PHE A 13 -0.08 -6.43 17.47
CA PHE A 13 0.53 -6.99 16.26
C PHE A 13 0.29 -8.50 16.15
N SER A 14 0.45 -9.24 17.25
CA SER A 14 0.12 -10.67 17.30
C SER A 14 -1.36 -10.93 16.99
N LYS A 15 -2.26 -10.07 17.49
CA LYS A 15 -3.70 -10.15 17.23
C LYS A 15 -4.01 -9.97 15.74
N ILE A 16 -3.47 -8.93 15.09
CA ILE A 16 -3.64 -8.70 13.64
C ILE A 16 -3.09 -9.89 12.84
N HIS A 17 -1.92 -10.42 13.21
CA HIS A 17 -1.31 -11.57 12.54
C HIS A 17 -2.19 -12.83 12.66
N ASN A 18 -2.75 -13.09 13.83
CA ASN A 18 -3.64 -14.23 14.07
C ASN A 18 -4.97 -14.09 13.33
N GLU A 19 -5.58 -12.90 13.34
CA GLU A 19 -6.82 -12.61 12.60
C GLU A 19 -6.61 -12.78 11.08
N TRP A 20 -5.48 -12.30 10.55
CA TRP A 20 -5.11 -12.51 9.16
C TRP A 20 -4.95 -13.99 8.82
N SER A 21 -4.25 -14.74 9.66
CA SER A 21 -4.03 -16.17 9.43
C SER A 21 -5.35 -16.95 9.46
N ALA A 22 -6.23 -16.66 10.44
CA ALA A 22 -7.55 -17.27 10.52
C ALA A 22 -8.43 -16.93 9.30
N LEU A 23 -8.34 -15.70 8.77
CA LEU A 23 -9.07 -15.29 7.57
C LEU A 23 -8.59 -16.06 6.33
N LEU A 24 -7.28 -16.32 6.22
CA LEU A 24 -6.70 -17.10 5.11
C LEU A 24 -7.06 -18.59 5.16
N ASP A 25 -7.26 -19.14 6.36
CA ASP A 25 -7.59 -20.56 6.55
C ASP A 25 -9.09 -20.85 6.40
N ASP A 26 -9.93 -19.82 6.39
CA ASP A 26 -11.38 -19.93 6.27
C ASP A 26 -11.84 -19.90 4.80
N ASN A 27 -12.17 -21.07 4.25
CA ASN A 27 -12.62 -21.24 2.85
C ASN A 27 -14.08 -20.85 2.61
N THR A 28 -14.80 -20.37 3.64
CA THR A 28 -16.16 -19.86 3.51
C THR A 28 -16.20 -18.36 3.21
N ARG A 29 -15.04 -17.69 3.29
CA ARG A 29 -14.88 -16.26 3.06
C ARG A 29 -14.99 -15.90 1.59
N LYS A 30 -15.49 -14.70 1.35
CA LYS A 30 -15.54 -14.10 0.01
C LYS A 30 -14.36 -13.17 -0.18
N GLU A 31 -14.01 -12.91 -1.43
CA GLU A 31 -12.98 -11.92 -1.82
C GLU A 31 -13.10 -10.59 -1.06
N GLN A 32 -14.33 -10.09 -0.92
CA GLN A 32 -14.64 -8.85 -0.19
C GLN A 32 -14.18 -8.87 1.28
N ASP A 33 -14.20 -10.03 1.95
CA ASP A 33 -13.74 -10.14 3.34
C ASP A 33 -12.23 -9.84 3.44
N TYR A 34 -11.45 -10.29 2.46
CA TYR A 34 -10.02 -10.01 2.36
C TYR A 34 -9.75 -8.53 2.04
N GLN A 35 -10.50 -7.97 1.09
CA GLN A 35 -10.41 -6.54 0.76
C GLN A 35 -10.73 -5.67 1.98
N ILE A 36 -11.78 -5.98 2.75
CA ILE A 36 -12.11 -5.25 3.98
C ILE A 36 -10.97 -5.34 4.99
N PHE A 37 -10.41 -6.54 5.22
CA PHE A 37 -9.31 -6.70 6.17
C PHE A 37 -8.07 -5.90 5.77
N LEU A 38 -7.70 -5.93 4.48
CA LEU A 38 -6.56 -5.18 3.94
C LEU A 38 -6.78 -3.67 3.99
N ARG A 39 -8.01 -3.19 3.74
CA ARG A 39 -8.39 -1.78 3.89
C ARG A 39 -8.18 -1.30 5.33
N GLU A 40 -8.68 -2.03 6.31
CA GLU A 40 -8.62 -1.66 7.73
C GLU A 40 -7.21 -1.75 8.32
N HIS A 41 -6.29 -2.46 7.64
CA HIS A 41 -4.91 -2.68 8.09
C HIS A 41 -3.89 -2.28 7.01
N ALA A 42 -4.18 -1.24 6.22
CA ALA A 42 -3.37 -0.88 5.06
C ALA A 42 -1.90 -0.56 5.41
N GLY A 43 -1.62 -0.04 6.61
CA GLY A 43 -0.24 0.20 7.06
C GLY A 43 0.61 -1.04 7.32
N PHE A 44 0.01 -2.23 7.29
CA PHE A 44 0.67 -3.49 7.59
C PHE A 44 1.02 -4.27 6.31
N PHE A 45 0.11 -4.34 5.33
CA PHE A 45 0.14 -5.35 4.27
C PHE A 45 0.71 -4.94 2.92
N PHE A 46 0.93 -3.65 2.65
CA PHE A 46 1.36 -3.19 1.32
C PHE A 46 2.85 -2.87 1.25
N SER A 47 3.57 -3.38 0.24
CA SER A 47 5.02 -3.22 0.12
C SER A 47 5.48 -1.76 0.11
N ARG A 48 6.58 -1.47 0.82
CA ARG A 48 7.30 -0.19 0.78
C ARG A 48 8.53 -0.37 -0.08
N LYS A 49 8.77 0.56 -1.01
CA LYS A 49 9.95 0.50 -1.89
C LYS A 49 11.25 0.60 -1.09
N ASN A 50 11.25 1.42 -0.04
CA ASN A 50 12.34 1.58 0.92
C ASN A 50 11.73 1.73 2.33
N ASP A 51 11.89 0.73 3.20
CA ASP A 51 11.33 0.74 4.57
C ASP A 51 11.76 1.96 5.39
N ILE A 52 12.96 2.45 5.09
CA ILE A 52 13.58 3.62 5.73
C ILE A 52 12.84 4.94 5.41
N SER A 53 12.29 5.08 4.20
CA SER A 53 11.68 6.35 3.78
C SER A 53 10.26 6.55 4.30
N GLY A 54 9.52 5.47 4.57
CA GLY A 54 8.14 5.51 5.09
C GLY A 54 7.09 6.25 4.23
N ASP A 55 7.47 6.78 3.06
CA ASP A 55 6.63 7.59 2.16
C ASP A 55 5.56 6.72 1.45
N GLN A 56 4.55 6.23 2.18
CA GLN A 56 3.55 5.32 1.63
C GLN A 56 2.11 5.80 1.88
N LEU A 57 1.28 5.68 0.84
CA LEU A 57 -0.19 5.77 0.92
C LEU A 57 -0.80 4.53 0.26
N VAL A 58 -1.99 4.15 0.68
CA VAL A 58 -2.75 3.06 0.06
C VAL A 58 -4.12 3.60 -0.25
N LEU A 59 -4.56 3.47 -1.50
CA LEU A 59 -5.90 3.80 -1.93
C LEU A 59 -6.73 2.54 -2.12
N GLU A 60 -8.04 2.65 -1.99
CA GLU A 60 -9.00 1.59 -2.30
C GLU A 60 -10.06 2.06 -3.30
N LYS A 61 -10.53 1.12 -4.14
CA LYS A 61 -11.72 1.30 -4.99
C LYS A 61 -11.69 2.58 -5.83
N ILE A 62 -10.54 2.87 -6.45
CA ILE A 62 -10.35 4.04 -7.33
C ILE A 62 -11.07 3.81 -8.67
N SER A 63 -12.00 4.70 -8.98
CA SER A 63 -12.74 4.64 -10.25
C SER A 63 -11.93 5.19 -11.42
N LEU A 64 -11.82 4.38 -12.46
CA LEU A 64 -11.21 4.71 -13.74
C LEU A 64 -12.31 4.99 -14.76
N GLY A 65 -12.78 6.24 -14.77
CA GLY A 65 -13.96 6.62 -15.55
C GLY A 65 -15.24 5.99 -14.97
N SER A 66 -16.16 5.59 -15.84
CA SER A 66 -17.38 4.86 -15.49
C SER A 66 -17.23 3.35 -15.53
N ASP A 67 -16.10 2.85 -16.05
CA ASP A 67 -16.04 1.51 -16.62
C ASP A 67 -15.32 0.52 -15.69
N TYR A 68 -14.34 1.01 -14.91
CA TYR A 68 -13.50 0.15 -14.08
C TYR A 68 -13.26 0.73 -12.69
N ILE A 69 -13.04 -0.16 -11.71
CA ILE A 69 -12.69 0.17 -10.34
C ILE A 69 -11.52 -0.73 -9.94
N THR A 70 -10.45 -0.16 -9.41
CA THR A 70 -9.31 -0.94 -8.89
C THR A 70 -9.63 -1.47 -7.50
N ASP A 71 -9.11 -2.62 -7.07
CA ASP A 71 -9.20 -2.98 -5.66
C ASP A 71 -8.36 -2.07 -4.77
N PHE A 72 -7.05 -2.02 -5.05
CA PHE A 72 -6.12 -1.15 -4.33
C PHE A 72 -5.14 -0.45 -5.26
N VAL A 73 -4.67 0.72 -4.83
CA VAL A 73 -3.52 1.40 -5.42
C VAL A 73 -2.51 1.70 -4.31
N ASN A 74 -1.39 1.00 -4.30
CA ASN A 74 -0.28 1.26 -3.38
C ASN A 74 0.61 2.36 -3.95
N ILE A 75 0.80 3.44 -3.20
CA ILE A 75 1.58 4.61 -3.60
C ILE A 75 2.84 4.67 -2.77
N ASN A 76 3.99 4.71 -3.46
CA ASN A 76 5.28 4.94 -2.84
C ASN A 76 5.86 6.28 -3.30
N GLY A 77 6.44 7.04 -2.37
CA GLY A 77 7.26 8.20 -2.69
C GLY A 77 8.55 7.78 -3.38
N ASN A 78 8.81 8.33 -4.57
CA ASN A 78 10.06 8.25 -5.30
C ASN A 78 10.75 9.62 -5.35
N ARG A 79 10.80 10.30 -4.19
CA ARG A 79 11.53 11.55 -3.96
C ARG A 79 11.32 12.57 -5.11
N SER A 80 12.37 12.97 -5.80
CA SER A 80 12.32 13.96 -6.87
C SER A 80 11.43 13.53 -8.05
N TYR A 81 11.26 12.23 -8.30
CA TYR A 81 10.36 11.69 -9.34
C TYR A 81 8.88 11.69 -8.95
N GLY A 82 8.54 12.01 -7.70
CA GLY A 82 7.17 12.05 -7.22
C GLY A 82 6.64 10.67 -6.85
N PHE A 83 5.35 10.43 -7.04
CA PHE A 83 4.76 9.14 -6.72
C PHE A 83 5.03 8.05 -7.76
N GLU A 84 5.12 6.81 -7.27
CA GLU A 84 4.99 5.58 -8.03
C GLU A 84 3.78 4.80 -7.53
N TYR A 85 3.01 4.26 -8.47
CA TYR A 85 1.77 3.55 -8.19
C TYR A 85 1.94 2.07 -8.49
N THR A 86 1.39 1.20 -7.66
CA THR A 86 1.14 -0.21 -7.99
C THR A 86 -0.36 -0.43 -7.91
N PHE A 87 -1.00 -0.75 -9.03
CA PHE A 87 -2.42 -1.13 -9.09
C PHE A 87 -2.50 -2.62 -8.78
N ILE A 88 -3.39 -2.98 -7.85
CA ILE A 88 -3.45 -4.32 -7.29
C ILE A 88 -4.89 -4.81 -7.43
N GLU A 89 -5.04 -5.96 -8.06
CA GLU A 89 -6.28 -6.77 -8.06
C GLU A 89 -6.17 -7.88 -7.02
N ILE A 90 -7.23 -8.11 -6.24
CA ILE A 90 -7.30 -9.12 -5.18
C ILE A 90 -8.38 -10.15 -5.56
N GLU A 91 -7.96 -11.39 -5.77
CA GLU A 91 -8.85 -12.55 -5.95
C GLU A 91 -8.93 -13.36 -4.64
N SER A 92 -9.49 -14.57 -4.65
CA SER A 92 -9.53 -15.41 -3.47
C SER A 92 -8.18 -16.11 -3.20
N PRO A 93 -7.76 -16.28 -1.93
CA PRO A 93 -6.62 -17.13 -1.59
C PRO A 93 -6.88 -18.60 -1.89
N HIS A 94 -8.13 -19.01 -2.06
CA HIS A 94 -8.52 -20.40 -2.31
C HIS A 94 -8.59 -20.73 -3.81
N ASP A 95 -8.36 -19.74 -4.68
CA ASP A 95 -8.40 -19.95 -6.12
C ASP A 95 -7.14 -20.66 -6.60
N GLU A 96 -7.38 -21.63 -7.47
CA GLU A 96 -6.33 -22.27 -8.24
C GLU A 96 -5.92 -21.37 -9.40
N ILE A 97 -4.63 -21.31 -9.69
CA ILE A 97 -4.08 -20.37 -10.69
C ILE A 97 -3.91 -21.08 -12.03
N TYR A 98 -3.66 -22.39 -11.98
CA TYR A 98 -3.58 -23.26 -13.14
C TYR A 98 -4.42 -24.51 -12.92
N THR A 99 -5.10 -24.95 -13.97
CA THR A 99 -5.76 -26.26 -14.03
C THR A 99 -4.73 -27.38 -13.96
N ARG A 100 -5.17 -28.61 -13.66
CA ARG A 100 -4.33 -29.83 -13.72
C ARG A 100 -3.65 -30.06 -15.09
N SER A 101 -4.17 -29.45 -16.15
CA SER A 101 -3.59 -29.50 -17.50
C SER A 101 -2.55 -28.41 -17.77
N GLY A 102 -2.21 -27.59 -16.76
CA GLY A 102 -1.25 -26.48 -16.86
C GLY A 102 -1.79 -25.21 -17.53
N LYS A 103 -3.09 -25.14 -17.84
CA LYS A 103 -3.75 -23.94 -18.40
C LYS A 103 -4.18 -22.99 -17.29
N GLN A 104 -4.20 -21.68 -17.56
CA GLN A 104 -4.75 -20.67 -16.65
C GLN A 104 -6.21 -20.99 -16.31
N THR A 105 -6.61 -20.72 -15.06
CA THR A 105 -8.01 -20.81 -14.63
C THR A 105 -8.82 -19.62 -15.12
N SER A 106 -10.15 -19.71 -15.03
CA SER A 106 -11.05 -18.58 -15.31
C SER A 106 -10.75 -17.39 -14.42
N ASP A 107 -10.42 -17.65 -13.15
CA ASP A 107 -10.24 -16.63 -12.12
C ASP A 107 -8.96 -15.83 -12.40
N LEU A 108 -7.83 -16.51 -12.64
CA LEU A 108 -6.61 -15.84 -13.11
C LEU A 108 -6.84 -15.09 -14.42
N SER A 109 -7.56 -15.69 -15.37
CA SER A 109 -7.81 -15.06 -16.67
C SER A 109 -8.65 -13.79 -16.53
N GLY A 110 -9.65 -13.80 -15.65
CA GLY A 110 -10.48 -12.65 -15.31
C GLY A 110 -9.68 -11.54 -14.66
N ALA A 111 -8.89 -11.85 -13.63
CA ALA A 111 -8.01 -10.89 -12.95
C ALA A 111 -7.02 -10.22 -13.91
N LEU A 112 -6.39 -11.00 -14.79
CA LEU A 112 -5.47 -10.47 -15.81
C LEU A 112 -6.20 -9.55 -16.79
N GLU A 113 -7.43 -9.88 -17.19
CA GLU A 113 -8.22 -9.03 -18.08
C GLU A 113 -8.60 -7.70 -17.40
N GLN A 114 -8.99 -7.72 -16.13
CA GLN A 114 -9.25 -6.49 -15.37
C GLN A 114 -8.02 -5.57 -15.33
N VAL A 115 -6.84 -6.14 -15.04
CA VAL A 115 -5.58 -5.36 -15.05
C VAL A 115 -5.26 -4.82 -16.44
N ARG A 116 -5.47 -5.61 -17.51
CA ARG A 116 -5.27 -5.18 -18.90
C ARG A 116 -6.23 -4.06 -19.26
N ASP A 117 -7.47 -4.11 -18.79
CA ASP A 117 -8.45 -3.04 -18.99
C ASP A 117 -8.03 -1.74 -18.32
N TRP A 118 -7.50 -1.80 -17.09
CA TRP A 118 -6.93 -0.60 -16.45
C TRP A 118 -5.77 -0.03 -17.26
N LYS A 119 -4.89 -0.87 -17.81
CA LYS A 119 -3.79 -0.43 -18.67
C LYS A 119 -4.30 0.27 -19.94
N ARG A 120 -5.29 -0.33 -20.62
CA ARG A 120 -5.94 0.26 -21.80
C ARG A 120 -6.58 1.59 -21.45
N TRP A 121 -7.29 1.67 -20.33
CA TRP A 121 -7.93 2.90 -19.87
C TRP A 121 -6.90 4.01 -19.60
N ILE A 122 -5.81 3.72 -18.90
CA ILE A 122 -4.74 4.69 -18.62
C ILE A 122 -4.13 5.23 -19.91
N ALA A 123 -3.85 4.35 -20.88
CA ALA A 123 -3.31 4.74 -22.17
C ALA A 123 -4.29 5.63 -22.96
N ALA A 124 -5.56 5.23 -23.02
CA ALA A 124 -6.61 5.96 -23.73
C ALA A 124 -6.99 7.30 -23.07
N ASN A 125 -6.82 7.43 -21.74
CA ASN A 125 -7.25 8.58 -20.95
C ASN A 125 -6.08 9.31 -20.27
N THR A 126 -4.95 9.46 -20.97
CA THR A 126 -3.67 9.92 -20.39
C THR A 126 -3.80 11.20 -19.53
N ASP A 127 -4.54 12.22 -19.97
CA ASP A 127 -4.67 13.46 -19.20
C ASP A 127 -5.48 13.29 -17.91
N THR A 128 -6.54 12.48 -17.96
CA THR A 128 -7.33 12.14 -16.78
C THR A 128 -6.50 11.26 -15.83
N ALA A 129 -5.72 10.32 -16.38
CA ALA A 129 -4.79 9.50 -15.62
C ALA A 129 -3.72 10.35 -14.92
N LYS A 130 -3.13 11.35 -15.59
CA LYS A 130 -2.16 12.28 -14.99
C LYS A 130 -2.75 13.09 -13.83
N ARG A 131 -4.02 13.48 -13.92
CA ARG A 131 -4.72 14.18 -12.83
C ARG A 131 -5.03 13.26 -11.65
N LEU A 132 -5.42 12.02 -11.92
CA LEU A 132 -5.80 11.05 -10.89
C LEU A 132 -4.59 10.40 -10.21
N PHE A 133 -3.48 10.26 -10.95
CA PHE A 133 -2.23 9.62 -10.50
C PHE A 133 -1.03 10.55 -10.78
N PRO A 134 -0.97 11.73 -10.14
CA PRO A 134 0.09 12.69 -10.41
C PRO A 134 1.47 12.19 -9.97
N SER A 135 2.39 12.19 -10.92
CA SER A 135 3.79 11.87 -10.70
C SER A 135 4.63 12.81 -11.54
N LYS A 136 5.71 13.38 -11.00
CA LYS A 136 6.58 14.27 -11.77
C LYS A 136 7.10 13.57 -13.01
N ARG A 137 7.50 12.29 -12.89
CA ARG A 137 7.92 11.48 -14.04
C ARG A 137 6.81 11.41 -15.09
N PHE A 138 5.59 11.05 -14.69
CA PHE A 138 4.49 10.89 -15.64
C PHE A 138 4.12 12.21 -16.32
N LEU A 139 4.15 13.32 -15.59
CA LEU A 139 3.85 14.64 -16.12
C LEU A 139 4.92 15.11 -17.14
N ILE A 140 6.19 14.87 -16.86
CA ILE A 140 7.31 15.30 -17.72
C ILE A 140 7.48 14.39 -18.93
N THR A 141 7.50 13.07 -18.74
CA THR A 141 7.86 12.12 -19.82
C THR A 141 6.65 11.60 -20.57
N GLY A 142 5.43 11.77 -20.03
CA GLY A 142 4.22 11.14 -20.55
C GLY A 142 4.15 9.63 -20.30
N VAL A 143 5.18 9.02 -19.69
CA VAL A 143 5.19 7.58 -19.38
C VAL A 143 4.62 7.36 -17.99
N PRO A 144 3.52 6.59 -17.84
CA PRO A 144 2.93 6.30 -16.53
C PRO A 144 3.94 5.66 -15.57
N SER A 145 4.00 6.19 -14.35
CA SER A 145 4.81 5.61 -13.27
C SER A 145 4.01 4.57 -12.49
N ILE A 146 3.47 3.58 -13.22
CA ILE A 146 2.48 2.62 -12.74
C ILE A 146 2.97 1.19 -12.98
N ARG A 147 2.90 0.36 -11.93
CA ARG A 147 3.07 -1.10 -11.97
C ARG A 147 1.72 -1.78 -11.74
N TYR A 148 1.63 -3.05 -12.09
CA TYR A 148 0.42 -3.83 -11.99
C TYR A 148 0.67 -5.15 -11.29
N MET A 149 -0.26 -5.56 -10.43
CA MET A 149 -0.16 -6.77 -9.62
C MET A 149 -1.52 -7.45 -9.50
N VAL A 150 -1.53 -8.76 -9.58
CA VAL A 150 -2.65 -9.63 -9.18
C VAL A 150 -2.21 -10.40 -7.94
N VAL A 151 -3.04 -10.42 -6.90
CA VAL A 151 -2.86 -11.27 -5.72
C VAL A 151 -3.94 -12.34 -5.71
N ILE A 152 -3.55 -13.60 -5.90
CA ILE A 152 -4.46 -14.73 -6.07
C ILE A 152 -3.84 -16.00 -5.47
N GLY A 153 -4.66 -16.86 -4.86
CA GLY A 153 -4.24 -18.17 -4.39
C GLY A 153 -3.23 -18.17 -3.22
N ARG A 154 -2.74 -19.37 -2.87
CA ARG A 154 -1.64 -19.62 -1.90
C ARG A 154 -0.39 -20.15 -2.60
N ARG A 155 0.76 -20.09 -1.92
CA ARG A 155 2.05 -20.58 -2.42
C ARG A 155 2.02 -22.08 -2.69
N ASN A 156 1.34 -22.84 -1.82
CA ASN A 156 1.32 -24.30 -1.87
C ASN A 156 0.60 -24.87 -3.10
N SER A 157 -0.22 -24.08 -3.80
CA SER A 157 -0.92 -24.52 -5.01
C SER A 157 -0.13 -24.30 -6.31
N SER A 158 1.12 -23.80 -6.25
CA SER A 158 1.73 -23.20 -7.46
C SER A 158 3.26 -23.26 -7.60
N GLN A 159 3.95 -24.07 -6.80
CA GLN A 159 5.43 -24.11 -6.82
C GLN A 159 6.00 -24.44 -8.21
N ASP A 160 5.30 -25.28 -8.98
CA ASP A 160 5.74 -25.76 -10.31
C ASP A 160 5.46 -24.78 -11.45
N GLU A 161 4.81 -23.64 -11.18
CA GLU A 161 4.28 -22.74 -12.22
C GLU A 161 4.83 -21.31 -12.14
N ILE A 162 5.94 -21.13 -11.41
CA ILE A 162 6.66 -19.86 -11.27
C ILE A 162 7.08 -19.31 -12.64
N GLU A 163 7.51 -20.17 -13.57
CA GLU A 163 8.00 -19.72 -14.87
C GLU A 163 6.90 -19.09 -15.72
N LYS A 164 5.67 -19.60 -15.67
CA LYS A 164 4.54 -19.01 -16.40
C LYS A 164 4.17 -17.63 -15.84
N ARG A 165 4.26 -17.43 -14.53
CA ARG A 165 4.08 -16.11 -13.90
C ARG A 165 5.17 -15.14 -14.32
N ASN A 166 6.43 -15.59 -14.33
CA ASN A 166 7.56 -14.78 -14.78
C ASN A 166 7.43 -14.39 -16.25
N GLN A 167 6.91 -15.29 -17.09
CA GLN A 167 6.62 -15.00 -18.50
C GLN A 167 5.59 -13.87 -18.63
N ILE A 168 4.47 -13.93 -17.90
CA ILE A 168 3.46 -12.86 -17.89
C ILE A 168 4.05 -11.53 -17.42
N PHE A 169 4.91 -11.54 -16.41
CA PHE A 169 5.60 -10.32 -15.98
C PHE A 169 6.53 -9.77 -17.07
N ARG A 170 7.29 -10.62 -17.77
CA ARG A 170 8.19 -10.17 -18.84
C ARG A 170 7.43 -9.59 -20.03
N ASP A 171 6.33 -10.23 -20.43
CA ASP A 171 5.59 -9.85 -21.63
C ASP A 171 4.63 -8.68 -21.37
N GLU A 172 4.02 -8.65 -20.20
CA GLU A 172 2.93 -7.73 -19.88
C GLU A 172 3.24 -6.79 -18.72
N GLY A 173 4.32 -6.98 -17.96
CA GLY A 173 4.64 -6.17 -16.79
C GLY A 173 3.62 -6.31 -15.66
N ILE A 174 2.91 -7.45 -15.58
CA ILE A 174 1.94 -7.77 -14.54
C ILE A 174 2.57 -8.77 -13.58
N GLU A 175 2.73 -8.39 -12.31
CA GLU A 175 3.19 -9.30 -11.26
C GLU A 175 2.04 -10.19 -10.78
N ILE A 176 2.28 -11.49 -10.60
CA ILE A 176 1.32 -12.40 -9.97
C ILE A 176 1.91 -12.87 -8.65
N ARG A 177 1.24 -12.54 -7.54
CA ARG A 177 1.64 -12.89 -6.18
C ARG A 177 0.56 -13.75 -5.52
N SER A 178 0.95 -14.55 -4.55
CA SER A 178 -0.01 -15.25 -3.67
C SER A 178 -0.30 -14.41 -2.44
N PHE A 179 -1.35 -14.76 -1.70
CA PHE A 179 -1.63 -14.12 -0.41
C PHE A 179 -0.49 -14.29 0.61
N ASP A 180 0.37 -15.30 0.46
CA ASP A 180 1.57 -15.45 1.29
C ASP A 180 2.57 -14.31 1.12
N TYR A 181 2.58 -13.63 -0.04
CA TYR A 181 3.37 -12.42 -0.23
C TYR A 181 2.95 -11.31 0.75
N LEU A 182 1.64 -11.13 0.97
CA LEU A 182 1.10 -10.17 1.95
C LEU A 182 1.44 -10.61 3.38
N THR A 183 1.39 -11.92 3.66
CA THR A 183 1.85 -12.48 4.94
C THR A 183 3.33 -12.21 5.19
N ASP A 184 4.18 -12.39 4.18
CA ASP A 184 5.62 -12.13 4.27
C ASP A 184 5.89 -10.64 4.51
N ILE A 185 5.16 -9.76 3.83
CA ILE A 185 5.21 -8.32 4.09
C ILE A 185 4.87 -8.01 5.55
N LEU A 186 3.76 -8.54 6.08
CA LEU A 186 3.37 -8.33 7.47
C LEU A 186 4.49 -8.79 8.43
N ARG A 187 5.05 -9.99 8.20
CA ARG A 187 6.08 -10.58 9.06
C ARG A 187 7.41 -9.83 9.02
N ALA A 188 7.78 -9.31 7.86
CA ALA A 188 8.99 -8.54 7.65
C ALA A 188 8.84 -7.05 8.00
N ARG A 189 7.62 -6.59 8.32
CA ARG A 189 7.35 -5.18 8.55
C ARG A 189 8.08 -4.66 9.78
N ASP A 190 8.89 -3.64 9.55
CA ASP A 190 9.37 -2.75 10.59
C ASP A 190 8.56 -1.46 10.62
N PHE A 191 8.37 -0.94 11.84
CA PHE A 191 7.63 0.28 12.10
C PHE A 191 8.62 1.31 12.64
N HIS A 192 8.62 2.50 12.05
CA HIS A 192 9.46 3.61 12.48
C HIS A 192 8.59 4.68 13.11
N SER A 193 9.10 5.35 14.14
CA SER A 193 8.35 6.40 14.81
C SER A 193 8.27 7.67 13.97
N HIS A 194 9.19 7.87 13.03
CA HIS A 194 9.16 8.95 12.05
C HIS A 194 9.62 8.42 10.69
N ILE A 195 9.24 9.13 9.64
CA ILE A 195 9.71 8.91 8.29
C ILE A 195 10.89 9.82 7.97
N TRP A 196 11.82 9.33 7.15
CA TRP A 196 12.98 10.12 6.72
C TRP A 196 12.62 11.03 5.55
N ILE A 197 12.34 12.29 5.84
CA ILE A 197 12.06 13.36 4.88
C ILE A 197 13.29 14.26 4.65
N SER A 198 13.33 14.97 3.52
CA SER A 198 14.36 15.99 3.26
C SER A 198 14.33 17.07 4.34
N ASN A 199 15.49 17.58 4.73
CA ASN A 199 15.60 18.75 5.60
C ASN A 199 14.98 20.02 4.97
N ASP A 200 14.76 20.04 3.65
CA ASP A 200 13.98 21.10 2.99
C ASP A 200 12.53 21.21 3.50
N PHE A 201 12.05 20.16 4.19
CA PHE A 201 10.75 20.10 4.84
C PHE A 201 10.81 20.35 6.35
N SER A 202 11.78 21.16 6.81
CA SER A 202 11.94 21.51 8.23
C SER A 202 10.73 22.23 8.87
N PHE A 203 9.75 22.64 8.06
CA PHE A 203 8.48 23.18 8.53
C PHE A 203 7.49 22.11 9.02
N ILE A 204 7.73 20.82 8.72
CA ILE A 204 6.94 19.71 9.24
C ILE A 204 7.37 19.46 10.68
N SER A 205 6.41 19.49 11.61
CA SER A 205 6.71 19.23 13.02
C SER A 205 7.06 17.76 13.27
N GLU A 206 7.83 17.47 14.34
CA GLU A 206 8.06 16.08 14.77
C GLU A 206 6.74 15.34 15.02
N ALA A 207 5.74 16.03 15.57
CA ALA A 207 4.42 15.46 15.83
C ALA A 207 3.70 15.07 14.53
N ASP A 208 3.68 15.93 13.51
CA ASP A 208 3.04 15.62 12.23
C ASP A 208 3.74 14.44 11.53
N ASN A 209 5.08 14.42 11.56
CA ASN A 209 5.84 13.30 11.00
C ASN A 209 5.55 11.99 11.76
N ASN A 210 5.48 12.04 13.09
CA ASN A 210 5.09 10.89 13.91
C ASN A 210 3.66 10.42 13.64
N ASP A 211 2.71 11.33 13.45
CA ASP A 211 1.32 11.03 13.11
C ASP A 211 1.22 10.43 11.70
N PHE A 212 2.02 10.90 10.75
CA PHE A 212 2.11 10.27 9.43
C PHE A 212 2.70 8.85 9.50
N ALA A 213 3.66 8.62 10.40
CA ALA A 213 4.27 7.30 10.59
C ALA A 213 3.32 6.29 11.26
N ASN A 214 2.17 6.73 11.80
CA ASN A 214 1.18 5.89 12.46
C ASN A 214 0.72 4.74 11.54
N PRO A 215 1.02 3.48 11.88
CA PRO A 215 0.76 2.33 11.01
C PRO A 215 -0.70 1.88 10.99
N PHE A 216 -1.55 2.40 11.86
CA PHE A 216 -2.97 2.03 11.93
C PHE A 216 -3.83 2.74 10.90
N TYR A 217 -3.23 3.40 9.90
CA TYR A 217 -4.00 4.02 8.82
C TYR A 217 -4.78 2.99 8.00
N THR A 218 -5.99 3.37 7.60
CA THR A 218 -6.79 2.60 6.65
C THR A 218 -6.48 3.04 5.22
N ALA A 219 -6.89 2.25 4.23
CA ALA A 219 -6.84 2.69 2.84
C ALA A 219 -7.71 3.94 2.62
N ILE A 220 -7.30 4.78 1.68
CA ILE A 220 -7.94 6.04 1.33
C ILE A 220 -8.94 5.78 0.19
N SER A 221 -10.20 6.13 0.41
CA SER A 221 -11.23 5.98 -0.62
C SER A 221 -11.06 6.95 -1.79
N ASP A 222 -11.62 6.60 -2.96
CA ASP A 222 -11.62 7.44 -4.16
C ASP A 222 -12.08 8.88 -3.92
N ALA A 223 -13.19 9.07 -3.20
CA ALA A 223 -13.70 10.40 -2.87
C ALA A 223 -12.70 11.23 -2.06
N THR A 224 -12.06 10.60 -1.06
CA THR A 224 -11.05 11.24 -0.22
C THR A 224 -9.81 11.59 -1.03
N TRP A 225 -9.33 10.65 -1.86
CA TRP A 225 -8.17 10.86 -2.72
C TRP A 225 -8.38 12.04 -3.68
N ARG A 226 -9.54 12.11 -4.35
CA ARG A 226 -9.88 13.23 -5.24
C ARG A 226 -9.99 14.55 -4.50
N ALA A 227 -10.47 14.56 -3.25
CA ALA A 227 -10.49 15.77 -2.43
C ALA A 227 -9.07 16.23 -2.06
N MET A 228 -8.18 15.30 -1.71
CA MET A 228 -6.77 15.58 -1.43
C MET A 228 -6.07 16.17 -2.66
N LEU A 229 -6.26 15.57 -3.83
CA LEU A 229 -5.65 16.03 -5.09
C LEU A 229 -5.98 17.49 -5.43
N LYS A 230 -7.16 18.00 -5.04
CA LYS A 230 -7.54 19.41 -5.23
C LYS A 230 -6.80 20.37 -4.31
N LYS A 231 -6.35 19.87 -3.15
CA LYS A 231 -5.61 20.63 -2.12
C LYS A 231 -4.10 20.51 -2.27
N PHE A 232 -3.61 19.50 -3.02
CA PHE A 232 -2.19 19.28 -3.19
C PHE A 232 -1.51 20.46 -3.89
N LEU A 233 -0.30 20.78 -3.43
CA LEU A 233 0.56 21.77 -4.07
C LEU A 233 0.91 21.30 -5.49
N GLN A 234 1.00 22.26 -6.42
CA GLN A 234 1.38 22.00 -7.82
C GLN A 234 2.90 21.79 -7.97
N ASN A 235 3.50 21.00 -7.07
CA ASN A 235 4.89 20.58 -7.18
C ASN A 235 4.95 19.07 -6.91
N TYR A 236 5.41 18.36 -7.93
CA TYR A 236 5.27 16.91 -8.01
C TYR A 236 6.49 16.13 -7.54
N SER A 237 7.48 16.80 -6.95
CA SER A 237 8.60 16.17 -6.24
C SER A 237 8.24 16.00 -4.76
N HIS A 238 8.84 15.03 -4.06
CA HIS A 238 8.69 14.85 -2.60
C HIS A 238 7.23 14.96 -2.12
N MET A 239 6.32 14.29 -2.84
CA MET A 239 4.88 14.50 -2.75
C MET A 239 4.31 14.35 -1.32
N VAL A 240 4.86 13.43 -0.52
CA VAL A 240 4.45 13.27 0.89
C VAL A 240 4.85 14.50 1.70
N GLY A 241 6.14 14.88 1.70
CA GLY A 241 6.62 16.05 2.45
C GLY A 241 5.90 17.34 2.07
N GLN A 242 5.67 17.56 0.77
CA GLN A 242 4.97 18.77 0.32
C GLN A 242 3.51 18.84 0.73
N ASN A 243 2.85 17.69 0.89
CA ASN A 243 1.40 17.61 1.10
C ASN A 243 1.05 16.96 2.44
N MET A 244 1.99 16.91 3.38
CA MET A 244 1.88 16.18 4.64
C MET A 244 0.63 16.57 5.43
N ALA A 245 0.41 17.88 5.61
CA ALA A 245 -0.73 18.40 6.35
C ALA A 245 -2.07 17.96 5.72
N VAL A 246 -2.19 18.04 4.39
CA VAL A 246 -3.40 17.59 3.67
C VAL A 246 -3.62 16.09 3.84
N ILE A 247 -2.54 15.30 3.82
CA ILE A 247 -2.62 13.86 4.00
C ILE A 247 -3.08 13.52 5.41
N ILE A 248 -2.44 14.08 6.44
CA ILE A 248 -2.79 13.82 7.85
C ILE A 248 -4.24 14.21 8.13
N GLU A 249 -4.68 15.39 7.68
CA GLU A 249 -6.06 15.88 7.82
C GLU A 249 -7.09 14.90 7.22
N SER A 250 -6.72 14.24 6.12
CA SER A 250 -7.64 13.38 5.36
C SER A 250 -7.56 11.90 5.76
N ARG A 251 -6.54 11.50 6.53
CA ARG A 251 -6.28 10.10 6.84
C ARG A 251 -7.26 9.57 7.87
N LYS A 252 -7.67 8.32 7.69
CA LYS A 252 -8.45 7.55 8.66
C LYS A 252 -7.60 6.47 9.27
N TYR A 253 -7.98 6.06 10.47
CA TYR A 253 -7.24 5.09 11.28
C TYR A 253 -8.20 4.05 11.84
N ASN A 254 -7.71 2.82 11.96
CA ASN A 254 -8.38 1.77 12.71
C ASN A 254 -8.27 2.11 14.21
N LYS A 255 -9.21 2.93 14.69
CA LYS A 255 -9.21 3.46 16.06
C LYS A 255 -9.28 2.39 17.13
N GLN A 256 -9.91 1.25 16.84
CA GLN A 256 -9.92 0.13 17.77
C GLN A 256 -8.50 -0.39 18.00
N ARG A 257 -7.78 -0.76 16.93
CA ARG A 257 -6.42 -1.32 17.04
C ARG A 257 -5.41 -0.29 17.53
N GLU A 258 -5.57 0.97 17.10
CA GLU A 258 -4.75 2.08 17.58
C GLU A 258 -4.91 2.26 19.09
N ASN A 259 -6.13 2.34 19.61
CA ASN A 259 -6.38 2.51 21.04
C ASN A 259 -5.85 1.32 21.87
N GLU A 260 -6.08 0.08 21.40
CA GLU A 260 -5.52 -1.12 22.04
C GLU A 260 -3.98 -1.02 22.16
N PHE A 261 -3.30 -0.45 21.16
CA PHE A 261 -1.85 -0.27 21.18
C PHE A 261 -1.43 0.87 22.11
N LEU A 262 -2.14 2.01 22.06
CA LEU A 262 -1.85 3.16 22.93
C LEU A 262 -2.02 2.81 24.41
N GLU A 263 -3.03 2.04 24.76
CA GLU A 263 -3.22 1.49 26.11
C GLU A 263 -2.04 0.61 26.52
N TRP A 264 -1.60 -0.30 25.65
CA TRP A 264 -0.45 -1.17 25.91
C TRP A 264 0.87 -0.40 26.10
N VAL A 265 1.07 0.68 25.34
CA VAL A 265 2.23 1.57 25.49
C VAL A 265 2.15 2.35 26.80
N ALA A 266 0.96 2.84 27.19
CA ALA A 266 0.78 3.63 28.42
C ALA A 266 1.03 2.83 29.72
N MET A 267 0.98 1.49 29.67
CA MET A 267 1.26 0.63 30.83
C MET A 267 2.71 0.66 31.29
N ASP A 268 3.64 1.13 30.47
CA ASP A 268 5.07 1.09 30.73
C ASP A 268 5.76 2.21 29.94
N SER A 269 6.19 3.26 30.65
CA SER A 269 6.73 4.48 30.04
C SER A 269 7.92 4.23 29.12
N ASP A 270 8.70 3.17 29.36
CA ASP A 270 9.86 2.82 28.55
C ASP A 270 9.46 2.41 27.13
N ARG A 271 8.20 1.93 26.95
CA ARG A 271 7.65 1.58 25.63
C ARG A 271 7.33 2.78 24.76
N ASN A 272 7.29 4.00 25.30
CA ASN A 272 7.04 5.20 24.51
C ASN A 272 8.30 6.02 24.20
N SER A 273 9.49 5.48 24.49
CA SER A 273 10.75 6.15 24.17
C SER A 273 11.10 6.05 22.68
N ILE A 274 11.32 7.20 22.05
CA ILE A 274 11.75 7.33 20.65
C ILE A 274 13.24 7.66 20.64
N ASP A 275 14.02 6.90 19.86
CA ASP A 275 15.47 7.13 19.82
C ASP A 275 15.77 8.40 19.02
N ALA A 276 16.85 9.11 19.37
CA ALA A 276 17.22 10.35 18.70
C ALA A 276 17.43 10.18 17.19
N TRP A 277 18.02 9.05 16.76
CA TRP A 277 18.26 8.74 15.35
C TRP A 277 16.98 8.58 14.54
N GLU A 278 15.86 8.15 15.16
CA GLU A 278 14.58 8.02 14.44
C GLU A 278 14.05 9.38 14.02
N LYS A 279 14.43 10.46 14.70
CA LYS A 279 13.97 11.83 14.44
C LYS A 279 14.81 12.56 13.39
N GLU A 280 15.89 11.95 12.92
CA GLU A 280 16.81 12.61 12.01
C GLU A 280 16.18 12.86 10.64
N LEU A 281 16.47 14.04 10.08
CA LEU A 281 16.09 14.42 8.72
C LEU A 281 17.22 14.12 7.74
N LEU A 282 16.87 13.82 6.49
CA LEU A 282 17.84 13.62 5.43
C LEU A 282 18.52 14.95 5.10
N LYS A 283 19.83 15.00 5.37
CA LYS A 283 20.70 16.10 4.97
C LYS A 283 21.28 15.78 3.59
N TYR A 284 21.03 16.63 2.62
CA TYR A 284 21.75 16.62 1.36
C TYR A 284 22.94 17.58 1.50
N THR A 285 24.15 17.05 1.37
CA THR A 285 25.39 17.84 1.30
C THR A 285 25.55 18.48 -0.07
#